data_AF-A0A9E8MZ42-F1
#
_entry.id   AF-A0A9E8MZ42-F1
#
_cell.length_a   1.000
_cell.length_b   1.000
_cell.length_c   1.000
_cell.angle_alpha   90.00
_cell.angle_beta   90.00
_cell.angle_gamma   90.00
#
_symmetry.space_group_name_H-M   'P 1'
#
loop_
_entity.id
_entity.type
_entity.pdbx_description
1 polymer ?
#
loop_
_entity_poly.entity_id
_entity_poly.type
_entity_poly.pdbx_seq_one_letter_code
_entity_poly.pdbx_strand_id
1 'polypeptide(L)'
;MNCKDIQRKLSQYIDNRISAKERSIIETHIKKCVFCAAEKEKLDKVTTVFRSIPEFIPIQDSEEVFWKKVRQARKHRFIEKIRSLITQWDFIPVYYPATALFLIGLVLGICLGPVYNGTFYKNRFSSSNITYLALDRMDTIPYRSFTGVYLSGKATPHKFSKEEP
;
A
#
# COMPACT_ATOMS: atom_id res chain seq x y z
N MET A 1 -34.10 37.20 30.38
CA MET A 1 -34.34 35.82 29.92
C MET A 1 -35.61 35.32 30.55
N ASN A 2 -36.47 34.66 29.78
CA ASN A 2 -37.74 34.14 30.28
C ASN A 2 -37.56 32.74 30.89
N CYS A 3 -38.50 32.30 31.73
CA CYS A 3 -38.43 30.99 32.38
C CYS A 3 -38.29 29.83 31.37
N LYS A 4 -39.01 29.89 30.24
CA LYS A 4 -38.93 28.88 29.17
C LYS A 4 -37.52 28.74 28.58
N ASP A 5 -36.81 29.85 28.39
CA ASP A 5 -35.45 29.82 27.85
C ASP A 5 -34.47 29.19 28.82
N ILE A 6 -34.66 29.45 30.11
CA ILE A 6 -33.81 28.93 31.18
C ILE A 6 -34.05 27.45 31.39
N GLN A 7 -35.31 27.01 31.43
CA GLN A 7 -35.66 25.59 31.51
C GLN A 7 -35.02 24.78 30.38
N ARG A 8 -35.04 25.30 29.15
CA ARG A 8 -34.40 24.64 27.98
C ARG A 8 -32.87 24.56 28.11
N LYS A 9 -32.23 25.53 28.77
CA LYS A 9 -30.77 25.58 28.94
C LYS A 9 -30.28 24.97 30.26
N LEU A 10 -31.20 24.49 31.12
CA LEU A 10 -30.87 24.02 32.46
C LEU A 10 -30.03 22.74 32.45
N SER A 11 -30.29 21.83 31.50
CA SER A 11 -29.47 20.62 31.28
C SER A 11 -28.04 20.99 30.89
N GLN A 12 -27.89 21.86 29.89
CA GLN A 12 -26.58 22.36 29.44
C GLN A 12 -25.85 23.12 30.56
N TYR A 13 -26.57 23.83 31.42
CA TYR A 13 -26.01 24.48 32.60
C TYR A 13 -25.40 23.45 33.57
N ILE A 14 -26.11 22.37 33.87
CA ILE A 14 -25.66 21.31 34.80
C ILE A 14 -24.44 20.55 34.23
N ASP A 15 -24.43 20.32 32.93
CA ASP A 15 -23.31 19.67 32.22
C ASP A 15 -22.11 20.61 31.97
N ASN A 16 -22.15 21.86 32.46
CA ASN A 16 -21.15 22.91 32.21
C ASN A 16 -20.89 23.18 30.71
N ARG A 17 -21.92 23.08 29.86
CA ARG A 17 -21.86 23.25 28.39
C ARG A 17 -22.30 24.63 27.89
N ILE A 18 -22.38 25.63 28.76
CA ILE A 18 -22.81 27.00 28.42
C ILE A 18 -21.67 28.01 28.58
N SER A 19 -21.79 29.16 27.93
CA SER A 19 -20.81 30.24 28.08
C SER A 19 -20.85 30.89 29.48
N ALA A 20 -19.74 31.50 29.92
CA ALA A 20 -19.67 32.18 31.22
C ALA A 20 -20.69 33.33 31.36
N LYS A 21 -20.95 34.05 30.27
CA LYS A 21 -21.96 35.12 30.21
C LYS A 21 -23.37 34.56 30.45
N GLU A 22 -23.72 33.46 29.78
CA GLU A 22 -25.02 32.80 29.97
C GLU A 22 -25.17 32.21 31.36
N ARG A 23 -24.08 31.66 31.92
CA ARG A 23 -24.06 31.12 33.29
C ARG A 23 -24.49 32.17 34.31
N SER A 24 -23.91 33.38 34.23
CA SER A 24 -24.26 34.49 35.13
C SER A 24 -25.73 34.91 34.99
N ILE A 25 -26.26 34.95 33.75
CA ILE A 25 -27.67 35.28 33.50
C ILE A 25 -28.61 34.23 34.12
N ILE A 26 -28.29 32.94 33.92
CA ILE A 26 -29.06 31.82 34.47
C ILE A 26 -29.03 31.84 36.00
N GLU A 27 -27.86 32.01 36.61
CA GLU A 27 -27.71 32.09 38.07
C GLU A 27 -28.48 33.26 38.68
N THR A 28 -28.43 34.43 38.03
CA THR A 28 -29.18 35.61 38.48
C THR A 28 -30.69 35.36 38.43
N HIS A 29 -31.18 34.66 37.41
CA HIS A 29 -32.60 34.34 37.31
C HIS A 29 -33.02 33.26 38.32
N ILE A 30 -32.24 32.21 38.51
CA ILE A 30 -32.53 31.14 39.47
C ILE A 30 -32.63 31.70 40.90
N LYS A 31 -31.79 32.69 41.25
CA LYS A 31 -31.89 33.39 42.54
C LYS A 31 -33.20 34.16 42.73
N LYS A 32 -33.88 34.56 41.65
CA LYS A 32 -35.11 35.37 41.69
C LYS A 32 -36.38 34.58 41.41
N CYS A 33 -36.27 33.41 40.77
CA CYS A 33 -37.41 32.63 40.28
C CYS A 33 -37.47 31.27 40.97
N VAL A 34 -38.45 31.12 41.88
CA VAL A 34 -38.66 29.89 42.65
C VAL A 34 -38.92 28.68 41.75
N PHE A 35 -39.65 28.85 40.65
CA PHE A 35 -39.93 27.75 39.71
C PHE A 35 -38.67 27.22 39.02
N CYS A 36 -37.78 28.11 38.58
CA CYS A 36 -36.53 27.69 37.94
C CYS A 36 -35.52 27.12 38.95
N ALA A 37 -35.54 27.60 40.20
CA ALA A 37 -34.76 27.02 41.29
C ALA A 37 -35.20 25.59 41.62
N ALA A 38 -36.51 25.36 41.76
CA ALA A 38 -37.07 24.03 42.00
C ALA A 38 -36.74 23.06 40.85
N GLU A 39 -36.82 23.53 39.61
CA GLU A 39 -36.49 22.68 38.45
C GLU A 39 -35.00 22.31 38.41
N LYS A 40 -34.12 23.26 38.75
CA LYS A 40 -32.68 22.98 38.87
C LYS A 40 -32.44 21.91 39.95
N GLU A 41 -33.08 22.04 41.10
CA GLU A 41 -32.92 21.09 42.21
C GLU A 41 -33.35 19.67 41.83
N LYS A 42 -34.47 19.52 41.10
CA LYS A 42 -34.91 18.21 40.59
C LYS A 42 -33.86 17.57 39.69
N LEU A 43 -33.32 18.34 38.74
CA LEU A 43 -32.29 17.83 37.84
C LEU A 43 -31.00 17.49 38.59
N ASP A 44 -30.62 18.29 39.59
CA ASP A 44 -29.44 18.04 40.41
C ASP A 44 -29.55 16.72 41.19
N LYS A 45 -30.73 16.42 41.75
CA LYS A 45 -31.03 15.11 42.37
C LYS A 45 -30.84 13.95 41.41
N VAL A 46 -31.35 14.07 40.18
CA VAL A 46 -31.18 13.04 39.14
C VAL A 46 -29.69 12.85 38.81
N THR A 47 -28.94 13.93 38.60
CA THR A 47 -27.50 13.81 38.33
C THR A 47 -26.70 13.25 39.49
N THR A 48 -27.12 13.51 40.73
CA THR A 48 -26.50 12.93 41.92
C THR A 48 -26.69 11.42 41.96
N VAL A 49 -27.87 10.91 41.62
CA VAL A 49 -28.13 9.47 41.49
C VAL A 49 -27.23 8.87 40.42
N PHE A 50 -27.13 9.49 39.23
CA PHE A 50 -26.23 8.99 38.19
C PHE A 50 -24.76 8.98 38.60
N ARG A 51 -24.30 10.00 39.35
CA ARG A 51 -22.93 10.06 39.89
C ARG A 51 -22.67 9.06 41.01
N SER A 52 -23.71 8.57 41.68
CA SER A 52 -23.59 7.54 42.71
C SER A 52 -23.41 6.12 42.14
N ILE A 53 -23.65 5.94 40.83
CA ILE A 53 -23.38 4.67 40.16
C ILE A 53 -21.86 4.50 40.14
N PRO A 54 -21.33 3.36 40.66
CA PRO A 54 -19.90 3.11 40.63
C PRO A 54 -19.39 3.24 39.20
N GLU A 55 -18.33 4.03 39.04
CA GLU A 55 -17.68 4.23 37.75
C GLU A 55 -17.36 2.85 37.18
N PHE A 56 -17.87 2.56 35.98
CA PHE A 56 -17.54 1.33 35.29
C PHE A 56 -16.06 1.41 34.94
N ILE A 57 -15.21 0.86 35.80
CA ILE A 57 -13.80 0.65 35.50
C ILE A 57 -13.79 -0.56 34.55
N PRO A 58 -13.55 -0.39 33.24
CA PRO A 58 -13.25 -1.55 32.42
C PRO A 58 -12.04 -2.22 33.05
N ILE A 59 -12.21 -3.50 33.41
CA ILE A 59 -11.14 -4.35 33.96
C ILE A 59 -9.89 -4.11 33.10
N GLN A 60 -8.75 -3.78 33.72
CA GLN A 60 -7.50 -3.40 33.02
C GLN A 60 -7.06 -4.42 31.97
N ASP A 61 -7.52 -5.67 32.05
CA ASP A 61 -7.27 -6.74 31.07
C ASP A 61 -8.16 -6.65 29.82
N SER A 62 -9.02 -5.63 29.73
CA SER A 62 -10.03 -5.51 28.68
C SER A 62 -9.41 -5.31 27.30
N GLU A 63 -8.25 -4.69 27.16
CA GLU A 63 -7.61 -4.53 25.85
C GLU A 63 -7.14 -5.87 25.30
N GLU A 64 -6.44 -6.67 26.10
CA GLU A 64 -5.96 -7.98 25.63
C GLU A 64 -7.14 -8.91 25.33
N VAL A 65 -8.16 -8.93 26.20
CA VAL A 65 -9.37 -9.73 26.02
C VAL A 65 -10.19 -9.25 24.81
N PHE A 66 -10.31 -7.94 24.61
CA PHE A 66 -10.98 -7.33 23.47
C PHE A 66 -10.26 -7.63 22.17
N TRP A 67 -8.95 -7.35 22.10
CA TRP A 67 -8.14 -7.62 20.93
C TRP A 67 -8.03 -9.12 20.65
N LYS A 68 -8.08 -9.98 21.67
CA LYS A 68 -8.18 -11.45 21.49
C LYS A 68 -9.49 -11.83 20.79
N LYS A 69 -10.64 -11.30 21.22
CA LYS A 69 -11.94 -11.51 20.53
C LYS A 69 -11.94 -10.97 19.09
N VAL A 70 -11.39 -9.77 18.87
CA VAL A 70 -11.30 -9.15 17.53
C VAL A 70 -10.38 -9.94 16.59
N ARG A 71 -9.22 -10.39 17.07
CA ARG A 71 -8.29 -11.22 16.28
C ARG A 71 -8.87 -12.59 15.95
N GLN A 72 -9.59 -13.21 16.88
CA GLN A 72 -10.25 -14.50 16.67
C GLN A 72 -11.28 -14.41 15.53
N ALA A 73 -12.10 -13.36 15.51
CA ALA A 73 -13.07 -13.12 14.43
C ALA A 73 -12.41 -12.83 13.05
N ARG A 74 -11.17 -12.34 13.02
CA ARG A 74 -10.41 -12.09 11.79
C ARG A 74 -9.72 -13.34 11.25
N LYS A 75 -9.20 -14.20 12.13
CA LYS A 75 -8.41 -15.39 11.75
C LYS A 75 -9.26 -16.44 11.03
N HIS A 76 -10.52 -16.64 11.43
CA HIS A 76 -11.41 -17.59 10.76
C HIS A 76 -11.71 -17.21 9.30
N ARG A 77 -11.93 -15.93 8.98
CA ARG A 77 -12.15 -15.50 7.58
C ARG A 77 -10.90 -15.63 6.71
N PHE A 78 -9.71 -15.44 7.28
CA PHE A 78 -8.46 -15.48 6.51
C PHE A 78 -7.98 -16.93 6.28
N ILE A 79 -8.13 -17.81 7.29
CA ILE A 79 -7.80 -19.24 7.16
C ILE A 79 -8.72 -19.94 6.17
N GLU A 80 -10.02 -19.64 6.17
CA GLU A 80 -10.97 -20.15 5.17
C GLU A 80 -10.56 -19.73 3.73
N LYS A 81 -10.15 -18.47 3.54
CA LYS A 81 -9.72 -17.93 2.24
C LYS A 81 -8.38 -18.46 1.76
N ILE A 82 -7.44 -18.72 2.67
CA ILE A 82 -6.14 -19.29 2.35
C ILE A 82 -6.26 -20.79 2.07
N ARG A 83 -7.10 -21.51 2.82
CA ARG A 83 -7.36 -22.93 2.60
C ARG A 83 -7.91 -23.19 1.20
N SER A 84 -8.84 -22.36 0.73
CA SER A 84 -9.41 -22.51 -0.63
C SER A 84 -8.40 -22.21 -1.75
N LEU A 85 -7.45 -21.29 -1.52
CA LEU A 85 -6.38 -20.98 -2.48
C LEU A 85 -5.30 -22.06 -2.51
N ILE A 86 -4.94 -22.63 -1.36
CA ILE A 86 -3.92 -23.69 -1.25
C ILE A 86 -4.43 -25.02 -1.84
N THR A 87 -5.70 -25.39 -1.62
CA THR A 87 -6.26 -26.62 -2.22
C THR A 87 -6.45 -26.53 -3.73
N GLN A 88 -6.36 -25.34 -4.33
CA GLN A 88 -6.32 -25.16 -5.79
C GLN A 88 -4.89 -25.11 -6.34
N TRP A 89 -3.87 -25.13 -5.49
CA TRP A 89 -2.45 -25.03 -5.85
C TRP A 89 -1.65 -26.34 -5.67
N ASP A 90 -2.31 -27.45 -5.36
CA ASP A 90 -1.71 -28.81 -5.39
C ASP A 90 -1.36 -29.30 -6.81
N PHE A 91 -1.39 -28.41 -7.81
CA PHE A 91 -1.08 -28.70 -9.22
C PHE A 91 0.12 -27.88 -9.74
N ILE A 92 1.19 -27.75 -8.95
CA ILE A 92 2.46 -27.22 -9.45
C ILE A 92 3.42 -28.40 -9.64
N PRO A 93 3.72 -28.81 -10.89
CA PRO A 93 4.64 -29.92 -11.14
C PRO A 93 6.04 -29.59 -10.62
N VAL A 94 6.70 -30.62 -10.08
CA VAL A 94 7.99 -30.67 -9.35
C VAL A 94 9.20 -30.07 -10.08
N TYR A 95 9.00 -29.39 -11.21
CA TYR A 95 10.06 -28.84 -12.06
C TYR A 95 10.60 -27.47 -11.60
N TYR A 96 9.83 -26.70 -10.82
CA TYR A 96 10.22 -25.34 -10.40
C TYR A 96 11.40 -25.22 -9.41
N PRO A 97 11.64 -26.13 -8.44
CA PRO A 97 12.80 -26.00 -7.54
C PRO A 97 14.14 -26.31 -8.23
N ALA A 98 14.13 -27.17 -9.26
CA ALA A 98 15.36 -27.57 -9.97
C ALA A 98 15.97 -26.42 -10.80
N THR A 99 15.12 -25.60 -11.44
CA THR A 99 15.58 -24.44 -12.23
C THR A 99 16.14 -23.33 -11.34
N ALA A 100 15.54 -23.10 -10.17
CA ALA A 100 16.03 -22.13 -9.20
C ALA A 100 17.43 -22.50 -8.68
N LEU A 101 17.67 -23.78 -8.35
CA LEU A 101 18.98 -24.26 -7.92
C LEU A 101 20.04 -24.13 -9.03
N PHE A 102 19.67 -24.42 -10.29
CA PHE A 102 20.57 -24.27 -11.43
C PHE A 102 20.98 -22.81 -11.66
N LEU A 103 20.02 -21.89 -11.60
CA LEU A 103 20.31 -20.45 -11.76
C LEU A 103 21.16 -19.92 -10.61
N ILE A 104 20.90 -20.33 -9.37
CA ILE A 104 21.72 -19.96 -8.21
C ILE A 104 23.15 -20.48 -8.36
N GLY A 105 23.34 -21.72 -8.81
CA GLY A 105 24.66 -22.29 -9.09
C GLY A 105 25.41 -21.56 -10.20
N LEU A 106 24.71 -21.18 -11.28
CA LEU A 106 25.28 -20.42 -12.40
C LEU A 106 25.74 -19.03 -11.94
N VAL A 107 24.90 -18.33 -11.16
CA VAL A 107 25.24 -17.00 -10.63
C VAL A 107 26.41 -17.08 -9.65
N LEU A 108 26.41 -18.06 -8.73
CA LEU A 108 27.52 -18.27 -7.80
C LEU A 108 28.84 -18.59 -8.53
N GLY A 109 28.79 -19.40 -9.59
CA GLY A 109 29.96 -19.70 -10.41
C GLY A 109 30.53 -18.47 -11.11
N ILE A 110 29.68 -17.60 -11.66
CA ILE A 110 30.11 -16.35 -12.32
C ILE A 110 30.69 -15.37 -11.29
N CYS A 111 30.11 -15.27 -10.09
CA CYS A 111 30.58 -14.34 -9.07
C CYS A 111 31.85 -14.80 -8.35
N LEU A 112 32.02 -16.12 -8.12
CA LEU A 112 33.16 -16.67 -7.39
C LEU A 112 34.34 -17.05 -8.31
N GLY A 113 34.10 -17.31 -9.60
CA GLY A 113 35.13 -17.63 -10.58
C GLY A 113 36.29 -16.62 -10.66
N PRO A 114 36.03 -15.29 -10.72
CA PRO A 114 37.07 -14.27 -10.78
C PRO A 114 37.93 -14.20 -9.51
N VAL A 115 37.38 -14.58 -8.36
CA VAL A 115 38.05 -14.52 -7.05
C VAL A 115 39.03 -15.67 -6.89
N TYR A 116 38.72 -16.86 -7.42
CA TYR A 116 39.61 -18.03 -7.38
C TYR A 116 40.66 -18.04 -8.51
N ASN A 117 40.40 -17.42 -9.66
CA ASN A 117 41.28 -17.46 -10.85
C ASN A 117 42.21 -16.24 -10.98
N GLY A 118 42.63 -15.61 -9.87
CA GLY A 118 43.60 -14.51 -9.88
C GLY A 118 44.95 -14.82 -10.54
N THR A 119 45.26 -16.09 -10.83
CA THR A 119 46.50 -16.53 -11.49
C THR A 119 46.38 -16.91 -12.97
N PHE A 120 45.17 -17.02 -13.56
CA PHE A 120 45.01 -17.60 -14.90
C PHE A 120 44.48 -16.63 -16.00
N TYR A 121 43.97 -15.44 -15.65
CA TYR A 121 43.37 -14.51 -16.63
C TYR A 121 44.36 -13.68 -17.46
N LYS A 122 45.67 -13.77 -17.23
CA LYS A 122 46.65 -12.96 -17.96
C LYS A 122 46.84 -13.40 -19.43
N ASN A 123 46.30 -14.56 -19.86
CA ASN A 123 46.66 -15.18 -21.14
C ASN A 123 45.54 -15.39 -22.18
N ARG A 124 44.31 -14.87 -22.00
CA ARG A 124 43.24 -15.11 -23.00
C ARG A 124 42.36 -13.93 -23.41
N PHE A 125 42.84 -12.71 -23.23
CA PHE A 125 42.25 -11.53 -23.88
C PHE A 125 43.33 -10.75 -24.66
N SER A 126 43.94 -11.43 -25.64
CA SER A 126 44.60 -10.73 -26.74
C SER A 126 43.56 -10.57 -27.85
N SER A 127 43.44 -9.32 -28.29
CA SER A 127 42.35 -8.71 -29.05
C SER A 127 42.30 -9.14 -30.52
N SER A 128 41.21 -8.75 -31.19
CA SER A 128 40.95 -8.71 -32.64
C SER A 128 40.77 -10.06 -33.36
N ASN A 129 39.59 -10.27 -33.99
CA ASN A 129 39.36 -11.04 -35.25
C ASN A 129 38.04 -11.82 -35.38
N ILE A 130 36.96 -11.52 -34.64
CA ILE A 130 35.68 -12.24 -34.82
C ILE A 130 34.67 -11.48 -35.72
N THR A 131 34.96 -10.24 -36.11
CA THR A 131 33.97 -9.37 -36.76
C THR A 131 33.87 -9.48 -38.29
N TYR A 132 34.73 -10.24 -38.98
CA TYR A 132 34.75 -10.28 -40.46
C TYR A 132 34.02 -11.48 -41.09
N LEU A 133 33.65 -12.52 -40.34
CA LEU A 133 33.01 -13.73 -40.91
C LEU A 133 31.51 -13.57 -41.23
N ALA A 134 30.86 -12.50 -40.75
CA ALA A 134 29.43 -12.28 -40.96
C ALA A 134 29.11 -11.39 -42.18
N LEU A 135 30.09 -10.66 -42.74
CA LEU A 135 29.88 -9.71 -43.83
C LEU A 135 30.10 -10.33 -45.23
N ASP A 136 30.95 -11.35 -45.35
CA ASP A 136 31.31 -11.99 -46.63
C ASP A 136 30.14 -12.74 -47.29
N ARG A 137 29.05 -13.01 -46.55
CA ARG A 137 27.88 -13.73 -47.07
C ARG A 137 26.80 -12.82 -47.66
N MET A 138 26.97 -11.50 -47.61
CA MET A 138 25.98 -10.53 -48.10
C MET A 138 26.20 -10.06 -49.55
N ASP A 139 27.32 -10.42 -50.18
CA ASP A 139 27.67 -9.92 -51.53
C ASP A 139 26.87 -10.56 -52.69
N THR A 140 26.00 -11.52 -52.41
CA THR A 140 25.17 -12.18 -53.44
C THR A 140 23.67 -12.09 -53.13
N ILE A 141 23.16 -10.87 -52.98
CA ILE A 141 21.70 -10.65 -52.97
C ILE A 141 21.21 -10.60 -54.42
N PRO A 142 20.40 -11.56 -54.90
CA PRO A 142 19.91 -11.55 -56.27
C PRO A 142 18.96 -10.35 -56.49
N TYR A 143 19.11 -9.66 -57.63
CA TYR A 143 18.39 -8.43 -57.98
C TYR A 143 16.85 -8.59 -58.08
N ARG A 144 16.34 -9.83 -58.04
CA ARG A 144 14.89 -10.16 -58.02
C ARG A 144 14.39 -10.69 -56.68
N SER A 145 15.18 -10.58 -55.60
CA SER A 145 14.67 -10.87 -54.25
C SER A 145 13.86 -9.69 -53.71
N PHE A 146 12.86 -10.00 -52.89
CA PHE A 146 12.05 -9.00 -52.18
C PHE A 146 12.92 -8.00 -51.39
N THR A 147 13.99 -8.50 -50.77
CA THR A 147 14.97 -7.70 -50.03
C THR A 147 15.74 -6.73 -50.93
N GLY A 148 16.11 -7.14 -52.15
CA GLY A 148 16.77 -6.27 -53.13
C GLY A 148 15.89 -5.10 -53.58
N VAL A 149 14.62 -5.38 -53.88
CA VAL A 149 13.64 -4.33 -54.25
C VAL A 149 13.39 -3.37 -53.09
N TYR A 150 13.30 -3.88 -51.86
CA TYR A 150 13.09 -3.08 -50.65
C TYR A 150 14.27 -2.13 -50.36
N LEU A 151 15.51 -2.57 -50.61
CA LEU A 151 16.71 -1.76 -50.42
C LEU A 151 16.94 -0.75 -51.56
N SER A 152 16.61 -1.10 -52.82
CA SER A 152 16.68 -0.16 -53.95
C SER A 152 15.58 0.92 -53.90
N GLY A 153 14.41 0.62 -53.32
CA GLY A 153 13.27 1.53 -53.25
C GLY A 153 13.44 2.77 -52.36
N LYS A 154 14.57 2.89 -51.62
CA LYS A 154 14.91 4.08 -50.83
C LYS A 154 16.05 4.93 -51.43
N ALA A 155 16.54 4.58 -52.62
CA ALA A 155 17.58 5.33 -53.29
C ALA A 155 17.09 5.83 -54.66
N THR A 156 16.70 7.10 -54.72
CA THR A 156 16.65 7.86 -55.99
C THR A 156 17.45 9.14 -55.82
N PRO A 157 18.17 9.63 -56.85
CA PRO A 157 18.96 8.91 -57.85
C PRO A 157 20.40 9.46 -57.86
N HIS A 158 21.43 8.60 -57.96
CA HIS A 158 22.75 9.11 -58.30
C HIS A 158 22.79 9.37 -59.81
N LYS A 159 22.85 10.64 -60.20
CA LYS A 159 23.21 11.07 -61.55
C LYS A 159 24.48 10.33 -61.96
N PHE A 160 24.43 9.61 -63.08
CA PHE A 160 25.62 9.31 -63.86
C PHE A 160 25.52 10.10 -65.16
N SER A 161 26.33 11.14 -65.21
CA SER A 161 26.73 11.84 -66.43
C SER A 161 27.43 10.88 -67.38
N LYS A 162 27.09 11.03 -68.67
CA LYS A 162 27.87 10.77 -69.89
C LYS A 162 29.17 9.98 -69.74
N GLU A 163 29.31 8.93 -70.55
CA GLU A 163 30.25 8.92 -71.68
C GLU A 163 29.93 7.75 -72.63
N GLU A 164 29.60 8.12 -73.86
CA GLU A 164 29.70 7.31 -75.09
C GLU A 164 31.20 7.13 -75.42
N PRO A 165 31.59 6.06 -76.13
CA PRO A 165 31.32 5.95 -77.57
C PRO A 165 30.74 4.61 -78.05
#